data_AF-A0A7V4J019-F1
#
_entry.id   AF-A0A7V4J019-F1
#
_cell.length_a   1.000
_cell.length_b   1.000
_cell.length_c   1.000
_cell.angle_alpha   90.00
_cell.angle_beta   90.00
_cell.angle_gamma   90.00
#
_symmetry.space_group_name_H-M   'P 1'
#
loop_
_entity.id
_entity.type
_entity.pdbx_description
1 polymer ?
#
loop_
_entity_poly.entity_id
_entity_poly.type
_entity_poly.pdbx_seq_one_letter_code
_entity_poly.pdbx_strand_id
1 'polypeptide(L)'
;MKTTRLIIIVFLVSVLLLMGCKSDESIINPLPENNLIANSSFEFNSSPSLAGWVTNTTDTEYIRFALDAPCGGGYYSVLLKNEWSFPGTISYAIAPPVGTHRYQLSAWGKAIRTGSFPSSGEMAILIRRATLDSLRKSFNFSDSTWTYASLFDTVTTVATDTLLIRLRGNYTQFSSGYVLFDLCKFLKLD
;
A
#
# COMPACT_ATOMS: atom_id res chain seq x y z
N MET A 1 -20.63 -27.07 46.31
CA MET A 1 -19.69 -27.72 45.37
C MET A 1 -20.18 -27.86 43.92
N LYS A 2 -21.39 -27.38 43.52
CA LYS A 2 -21.87 -27.46 42.13
C LYS A 2 -21.60 -26.20 41.28
N THR A 3 -21.47 -25.04 41.90
CA THR A 3 -21.29 -23.74 41.23
C THR A 3 -19.87 -23.53 40.68
N THR A 4 -18.84 -24.04 41.37
CA THR A 4 -17.44 -23.90 40.94
C THR A 4 -17.13 -24.65 39.64
N ARG A 5 -17.83 -25.76 39.37
CA ARG A 5 -17.67 -26.54 38.13
C ARG A 5 -18.29 -25.84 36.92
N LEU A 6 -19.36 -25.06 37.11
CA LEU A 6 -20.02 -24.32 36.04
C LEU A 6 -19.17 -23.14 35.56
N ILE A 7 -18.49 -22.43 36.47
CA ILE A 7 -17.64 -21.29 36.15
C ILE A 7 -16.42 -21.73 35.31
N ILE A 8 -15.83 -22.89 35.63
CA ILE A 8 -14.68 -23.43 34.88
C ILE A 8 -15.09 -23.79 33.44
N ILE A 9 -16.28 -24.34 33.23
CA ILE A 9 -16.78 -24.70 31.90
C ILE A 9 -17.05 -23.45 31.05
N VAL A 10 -17.65 -22.41 31.63
CA VAL A 10 -17.88 -21.13 30.93
C VAL A 10 -16.57 -20.46 30.53
N PHE A 11 -15.57 -20.48 31.42
CA PHE A 11 -14.25 -19.93 31.12
C PHE A 11 -13.54 -20.71 30.00
N LEU A 12 -13.60 -22.05 30.02
CA LEU A 12 -12.96 -22.89 28.99
C LEU A 12 -13.59 -22.71 27.59
N VAL A 13 -14.94 -22.57 27.52
CA VAL A 13 -15.65 -22.32 26.26
C VAL A 13 -15.35 -20.93 25.70
N SER A 14 -15.14 -19.92 26.57
CA SER A 14 -14.78 -18.57 26.14
C SER A 14 -13.37 -18.48 25.55
N VAL A 15 -12.41 -19.26 26.05
CA VAL A 15 -11.03 -19.31 25.53
C VAL A 15 -10.95 -20.01 24.17
N LEU A 16 -11.78 -21.04 23.93
CA LEU A 16 -11.86 -21.73 22.65
C LEU A 16 -12.46 -20.87 21.53
N LEU A 17 -13.30 -19.88 21.86
CA LEU A 17 -13.86 -18.93 20.89
C LEU A 17 -12.88 -17.81 20.48
N LEU A 18 -11.76 -17.65 21.21
CA LEU A 18 -10.70 -16.68 20.86
C LEU A 18 -9.62 -17.27 19.94
N MET A 19 -9.62 -18.58 19.68
CA MET A 19 -8.85 -19.21 18.60
C MET A 19 -9.57 -19.06 17.26
N GLY A 20 -9.99 -17.81 16.98
CA GLY A 20 -10.58 -17.41 15.72
C GLY A 20 -9.71 -17.88 14.56
N CYS A 21 -10.33 -18.69 13.73
CA CYS A 21 -9.83 -19.26 12.49
C CYS A 21 -8.98 -18.26 11.70
N LYS A 22 -7.66 -18.47 11.61
CA LYS A 22 -6.91 -17.99 10.45
C LYS A 22 -7.16 -19.00 9.35
N SER A 23 -8.18 -18.74 8.55
CA SER A 23 -8.37 -19.46 7.30
C SER A 23 -7.22 -19.08 6.37
N ASP A 24 -6.29 -20.02 6.15
CA ASP A 24 -5.34 -20.05 5.03
C ASP A 24 -6.11 -20.23 3.72
N GLU A 25 -7.04 -19.32 3.43
CA GLU A 25 -7.47 -19.12 2.06
C GLU A 25 -6.33 -18.35 1.41
N SER A 26 -5.74 -18.93 0.37
CA SER A 26 -4.90 -18.19 -0.57
C SER A 26 -5.75 -17.05 -1.12
N ILE A 27 -5.65 -15.86 -0.51
CA ILE A 27 -6.38 -14.66 -0.92
C ILE A 27 -5.79 -14.24 -2.26
N ILE A 28 -6.23 -14.88 -3.35
CA ILE A 28 -6.34 -14.20 -4.62
C ILE A 28 -7.47 -13.21 -4.40
N ASN A 29 -7.15 -12.05 -3.82
CA ASN A 29 -8.10 -10.94 -3.73
C ASN A 29 -8.58 -10.73 -5.17
N PRO A 30 -9.86 -10.99 -5.50
CA PRO A 30 -10.32 -10.69 -6.84
C PRO A 30 -10.08 -9.21 -7.03
N LEU A 31 -9.14 -8.87 -7.92
CA LEU A 31 -8.94 -7.51 -8.36
C LEU A 31 -10.33 -6.97 -8.67
N PRO A 32 -10.73 -5.80 -8.12
CA PRO A 32 -11.91 -5.12 -8.62
C PRO A 32 -11.76 -5.09 -10.15
N GLU A 33 -12.78 -5.49 -10.90
CA GLU A 33 -12.70 -5.69 -12.36
C GLU A 33 -12.12 -4.49 -13.13
N ASN A 34 -12.00 -3.33 -12.48
CA ASN A 34 -11.52 -2.07 -13.02
C ASN A 34 -10.23 -1.53 -12.36
N ASN A 35 -9.50 -2.32 -11.56
CA ASN A 35 -8.22 -1.86 -11.01
C ASN A 35 -7.11 -1.93 -12.07
N LEU A 36 -6.53 -0.77 -12.38
CA LEU A 36 -5.44 -0.65 -13.34
C LEU A 36 -4.08 -1.09 -12.77
N ILE A 37 -4.01 -1.37 -11.47
CA ILE A 37 -2.84 -1.96 -10.79
C ILE A 37 -3.11 -3.45 -10.54
N ALA A 38 -2.39 -4.34 -11.22
CA ALA A 38 -2.62 -5.79 -11.11
C ALA A 38 -2.12 -6.39 -9.78
N ASN A 39 -0.93 -6.01 -9.33
CA ASN A 39 -0.37 -6.47 -8.05
C ASN A 39 -0.58 -5.40 -6.98
N SER A 40 -1.85 -5.15 -6.65
CA SER A 40 -2.25 -4.08 -5.73
C SER A 40 -1.97 -4.36 -4.27
N SER A 41 -1.88 -5.65 -3.90
CA SER A 41 -1.67 -6.07 -2.51
C SER A 41 -0.27 -6.61 -2.24
N PHE A 42 0.64 -6.54 -3.22
CA PHE A 42 2.00 -7.07 -3.11
C PHE A 42 2.08 -8.58 -2.84
N GLU A 43 1.01 -9.30 -3.18
CA GLU A 43 0.86 -10.75 -3.05
C GLU A 43 0.95 -11.41 -4.44
N PHE A 44 1.82 -12.40 -4.59
CA PHE A 44 1.86 -13.23 -5.80
C PHE A 44 2.17 -14.68 -5.45
N ASN A 45 1.24 -15.59 -5.71
CA ASN A 45 1.36 -17.01 -5.37
C ASN A 45 1.79 -17.24 -3.91
N SER A 46 1.14 -16.54 -2.97
CA SER A 46 1.41 -16.60 -1.53
C SER A 46 2.82 -16.15 -1.12
N SER A 47 3.51 -15.41 -1.98
CA SER A 47 4.83 -14.81 -1.72
C SER A 47 4.77 -13.30 -1.96
N PRO A 48 5.60 -12.50 -1.27
CA PRO A 48 5.64 -11.07 -1.50
C PRO A 48 6.22 -10.78 -2.89
N SER A 49 5.66 -9.79 -3.60
CA SER A 49 6.07 -9.47 -4.96
C SER A 49 5.91 -8.01 -5.32
N LEU A 50 6.85 -7.50 -6.14
CA LEU A 50 6.77 -6.20 -6.82
C LEU A 50 6.40 -6.37 -8.30
N ALA A 51 5.78 -7.48 -8.71
CA ALA A 51 5.38 -7.70 -10.09
C ALA A 51 4.61 -6.50 -10.66
N GLY A 52 5.06 -5.96 -11.80
CA GLY A 52 4.50 -4.77 -12.45
C GLY A 52 4.96 -3.41 -11.88
N TRP A 53 5.60 -3.40 -10.71
CA TRP A 53 6.20 -2.20 -10.12
C TRP A 53 7.65 -2.04 -10.55
N VAL A 54 8.05 -0.80 -10.85
CA VAL A 54 9.43 -0.39 -11.12
C VAL A 54 10.00 0.23 -9.85
N THR A 55 11.21 -0.17 -9.47
CA THR A 55 11.91 0.34 -8.29
C THR A 55 13.00 1.33 -8.67
N ASN A 56 13.31 2.28 -7.79
CA ASN A 56 14.49 3.14 -7.97
C ASN A 56 15.81 2.47 -7.54
N THR A 57 15.73 1.31 -6.87
CA THR A 57 16.88 0.55 -6.39
C THR A 57 16.55 -0.93 -6.24
N THR A 58 17.57 -1.78 -6.21
CA THR A 58 17.49 -3.20 -5.84
C THR A 58 17.91 -3.45 -4.39
N ASP A 59 18.32 -2.40 -3.67
CA ASP A 59 18.77 -2.49 -2.29
C ASP A 59 17.59 -2.69 -1.32
N THR A 60 17.62 -3.82 -0.62
CA THR A 60 16.62 -4.23 0.37
C THR A 60 16.58 -3.37 1.62
N GLU A 61 17.58 -2.51 1.85
CA GLU A 61 17.52 -1.50 2.90
C GLU A 61 16.40 -0.47 2.63
N TYR A 62 16.18 -0.15 1.35
CA TYR A 62 15.25 0.91 0.93
C TYR A 62 13.87 0.37 0.57
N ILE A 63 13.82 -0.84 0.02
CA ILE A 63 12.58 -1.47 -0.45
C ILE A 63 12.59 -2.92 0.00
N ARG A 64 11.70 -3.28 0.93
CA ARG A 64 11.50 -4.65 1.37
C ARG A 64 10.02 -4.92 1.63
N PHE A 65 9.71 -6.13 2.05
CA PHE A 65 8.35 -6.50 2.45
C PHE A 65 8.26 -6.69 3.96
N ALA A 66 7.06 -6.52 4.51
CA ALA A 66 6.77 -6.78 5.91
C ALA A 66 5.56 -7.70 6.04
N LEU A 67 5.56 -8.55 7.07
CA LEU A 67 4.42 -9.37 7.49
C LEU A 67 3.44 -8.57 8.35
N ASP A 68 2.98 -7.43 7.83
CA ASP A 68 2.04 -6.50 8.46
C ASP A 68 1.21 -5.89 7.35
N ALA A 69 -0.09 -6.16 7.33
CA ALA A 69 -1.02 -5.71 6.29
C ALA A 69 -2.30 -5.17 6.92
N PRO A 70 -3.00 -4.21 6.30
CA PRO A 70 -4.33 -3.79 6.72
C PRO A 70 -5.33 -4.93 6.58
N CYS A 71 -6.52 -4.75 7.17
CA CYS A 71 -7.61 -5.70 6.99
C CYS A 71 -7.94 -5.89 5.50
N GLY A 72 -7.97 -7.14 5.05
CA GLY A 72 -8.19 -7.50 3.65
C GLY A 72 -6.96 -7.40 2.73
N GLY A 73 -5.78 -7.04 3.26
CA GLY A 73 -4.53 -6.91 2.49
C GLY A 73 -3.86 -8.22 2.11
N GLY A 74 -3.99 -9.25 2.96
CA GLY A 74 -3.23 -10.48 2.84
C GLY A 74 -2.22 -10.59 3.97
N TYR A 75 -1.01 -11.03 3.65
CA TYR A 75 0.07 -11.25 4.60
C TYR A 75 1.17 -10.19 4.50
N TYR A 76 1.42 -9.69 3.30
CA TYR A 76 2.54 -8.83 2.97
C TYR A 76 2.08 -7.42 2.64
N SER A 77 2.96 -6.48 2.93
CA SER A 77 2.90 -5.11 2.42
C SER A 77 4.30 -4.67 2.02
N VAL A 78 4.38 -3.64 1.18
CA VAL A 78 5.68 -3.06 0.82
C VAL A 78 6.12 -2.05 1.87
N LEU A 79 7.34 -2.19 2.35
CA LEU A 79 8.01 -1.28 3.27
C LEU A 79 9.03 -0.44 2.50
N LEU A 80 8.82 0.87 2.50
CA LEU A 80 9.68 1.85 1.83
C LEU A 80 10.40 2.70 2.87
N LYS A 81 11.73 2.82 2.74
CA LYS A 81 12.54 3.65 3.63
C LYS A 81 12.34 5.12 3.34
N ASN A 82 12.19 5.91 4.41
CA ASN A 82 12.20 7.36 4.40
C ASN A 82 13.67 7.78 4.52
N GLU A 83 14.15 8.57 3.56
CA GLU A 83 15.55 9.00 3.50
C GLU A 83 15.63 10.31 2.74
N TRP A 84 16.53 11.21 3.17
CA TRP A 84 16.63 12.54 2.57
C TRP A 84 17.12 12.52 1.13
N SER A 85 18.17 11.77 0.84
CA SER A 85 18.81 11.76 -0.47
C SER A 85 18.19 10.72 -1.40
N PHE A 86 17.70 9.62 -0.83
CA PHE A 86 17.35 8.45 -1.60
C PHE A 86 16.23 7.64 -0.94
N PRO A 87 14.98 8.14 -0.90
CA PRO A 87 13.88 7.37 -0.34
C PRO A 87 13.59 6.14 -1.19
N GLY A 88 13.17 5.06 -0.54
CA GLY A 88 12.61 3.89 -1.22
C GLY A 88 11.41 4.34 -2.05
N THR A 89 11.45 4.09 -3.35
CA THR A 89 10.41 4.54 -4.29
C THR A 89 10.05 3.40 -5.22
N ILE A 90 8.75 3.16 -5.36
CA ILE A 90 8.21 2.28 -6.40
C ILE A 90 7.21 3.03 -7.25
N SER A 91 7.11 2.63 -8.52
CA SER A 91 6.17 3.23 -9.47
C SER A 91 5.52 2.19 -10.35
N TYR A 92 4.24 2.35 -10.61
CA TYR A 92 3.47 1.52 -11.53
C TYR A 92 3.09 2.36 -12.75
N ALA A 93 3.45 1.90 -13.95
CA ALA A 93 3.19 2.61 -15.19
C ALA A 93 1.91 2.11 -15.85
N ILE A 94 1.08 3.05 -16.30
CA ILE A 94 -0.23 2.78 -16.87
C ILE A 94 -0.36 3.57 -18.17
N ALA A 95 -0.69 2.89 -19.26
CA ALA A 95 -1.04 3.52 -20.53
C ALA A 95 -2.49 4.04 -20.44
N PRO A 96 -2.72 5.36 -20.37
CA PRO A 96 -4.07 5.89 -20.25
C PRO A 96 -4.80 5.90 -21.61
N PRO A 97 -6.14 5.79 -21.62
CA PRO A 97 -6.92 6.13 -22.80
C PRO A 97 -6.82 7.63 -23.12
N VAL A 98 -6.71 7.96 -24.40
CA VAL A 98 -6.65 9.35 -24.90
C VAL A 98 -7.94 10.10 -24.57
N GLY A 99 -7.80 11.34 -24.10
CA GLY A 99 -8.92 12.21 -23.75
C GLY A 99 -8.89 12.63 -22.28
N THR A 100 -10.01 13.16 -21.81
CA THR A 100 -10.18 13.63 -20.43
C THR A 100 -10.98 12.63 -19.63
N HIS A 101 -10.38 12.09 -18.58
CA HIS A 101 -10.98 11.04 -17.75
C HIS A 101 -10.79 11.32 -16.27
N ARG A 102 -11.75 10.87 -15.45
CA ARG A 102 -11.69 10.92 -14.00
C ARG A 102 -11.06 9.65 -13.45
N TYR A 103 -10.14 9.83 -12.50
CA TYR A 103 -9.43 8.75 -11.85
C TYR A 103 -9.54 8.82 -10.34
N GLN A 104 -9.47 7.66 -9.70
CA GLN A 104 -9.33 7.52 -8.25
C GLN A 104 -8.07 6.72 -7.94
N LEU A 105 -7.16 7.30 -7.15
CA LEU A 105 -6.05 6.58 -6.52
C LEU A 105 -6.39 6.37 -5.05
N SER A 106 -6.30 5.15 -4.56
CA SER A 106 -6.43 4.85 -3.14
C SER A 106 -5.38 3.86 -2.69
N ALA A 107 -5.00 3.95 -1.42
CA ALA A 107 -4.08 3.00 -0.79
C ALA A 107 -4.29 3.03 0.72
N TRP A 108 -3.86 1.95 1.37
CA TRP A 108 -3.60 1.97 2.80
C TRP A 108 -2.13 2.30 3.04
N GLY A 109 -1.86 3.14 4.03
CA GLY A 109 -0.51 3.49 4.45
C GLY A 109 -0.35 3.47 5.97
N LYS A 110 0.83 3.08 6.45
CA LYS A 110 1.18 3.08 7.87
C LYS A 110 2.64 3.50 8.06
N ALA A 111 2.86 4.58 8.79
CA ALA A 111 4.21 5.04 9.12
C ALA A 111 4.82 4.21 10.25
N ILE A 112 6.02 3.71 10.03
CA ILE A 112 6.81 2.99 11.04
C ILE A 112 7.88 3.95 11.55
N ARG A 113 7.69 4.40 12.78
CA ARG A 113 8.62 5.33 13.44
C ARG A 113 9.82 4.57 13.97
N THR A 114 11.00 4.98 13.54
CA THR A 114 12.27 4.58 14.17
C THR A 114 12.88 5.82 14.80
N GLY A 115 12.88 5.86 16.15
CA GLY A 115 13.33 7.02 16.92
C GLY A 115 12.26 8.09 17.13
N SER A 116 12.70 9.31 17.44
CA SER A 116 11.84 10.39 17.97
C SER A 116 11.18 11.27 16.90
N PHE A 117 11.53 11.10 15.63
CA PHE A 117 11.05 11.96 14.56
C PHE A 117 9.92 11.30 13.76
N PRO A 118 9.02 12.11 13.18
CA PRO A 118 7.91 11.60 12.39
C PRO A 118 8.41 10.93 11.11
N SER A 119 7.94 9.71 10.88
CA SER A 119 8.08 8.99 9.62
C SER A 119 6.87 9.27 8.74
N SER A 120 7.06 9.35 7.43
CA SER A 120 5.94 9.53 6.51
C SER A 120 6.23 8.94 5.13
N GLY A 121 5.16 8.66 4.40
CA GLY A 121 5.22 8.26 2.99
C GLY A 121 4.27 9.05 2.13
N GLU A 122 4.49 9.01 0.83
CA GLU A 122 3.64 9.65 -0.17
C GLU A 122 3.07 8.60 -1.11
N MET A 123 1.78 8.70 -1.41
CA MET A 123 1.20 8.16 -2.64
C MET A 123 0.89 9.31 -3.61
N ALA A 124 1.12 9.11 -4.90
CA ALA A 124 0.94 10.16 -5.90
C ALA A 124 0.48 9.64 -7.26
N ILE A 125 -0.28 10.49 -7.95
CA ILE A 125 -0.55 10.40 -9.38
C ILE A 125 0.41 11.36 -10.09
N LEU A 126 1.15 10.86 -11.07
CA LEU A 126 1.97 11.65 -11.96
C LEU A 126 1.57 11.38 -13.41
N ILE A 127 1.87 12.34 -14.28
CA ILE A 127 1.83 12.17 -15.73
C ILE A 127 3.24 12.34 -16.28
N ARG A 128 3.69 11.33 -17.03
CA ARG A 128 4.93 11.39 -17.80
C ARG A 128 4.61 11.81 -19.22
N ARG A 129 5.23 12.90 -19.67
CA ARG A 129 5.18 13.35 -21.06
C ARG A 129 6.61 13.42 -21.60
N ALA A 130 6.88 12.68 -22.66
CA ALA A 130 8.24 12.38 -23.10
C ALA A 130 9.08 11.77 -21.95
N THR A 131 9.93 12.56 -21.30
CA THR A 131 10.82 12.13 -20.20
C THR A 131 10.58 12.86 -18.89
N LEU A 132 9.59 13.77 -18.83
CA LEU A 132 9.33 14.59 -17.66
C LEU A 132 8.11 14.10 -16.89
N ASP A 133 8.33 13.80 -15.60
CA ASP A 133 7.29 13.42 -14.66
C ASP A 133 6.72 14.66 -13.98
N SER A 134 5.43 14.93 -14.20
CA SER A 134 4.71 16.03 -13.56
C SER A 134 3.78 15.51 -12.48
N LEU A 135 3.96 15.98 -11.24
CA LEU A 135 3.08 15.65 -10.13
C LEU A 135 1.69 16.23 -10.38
N ARG A 136 0.65 15.41 -10.21
CA ARG A 136 -0.75 15.83 -10.35
C ARG A 136 -1.43 15.97 -9.00
N LYS A 137 -1.41 14.89 -8.22
CA LYS A 137 -2.00 14.80 -6.88
C LYS A 137 -1.12 13.92 -6.01
N SER A 138 -1.08 14.22 -4.72
CA SER A 138 -0.45 13.36 -3.73
C SER A 138 -1.15 13.43 -2.38
N PHE A 139 -0.89 12.43 -1.56
CA PHE A 139 -1.31 12.34 -0.17
C PHE A 139 -0.14 11.82 0.67
N ASN A 140 0.04 12.38 1.86
CA ASN A 140 1.08 11.97 2.80
C ASN A 140 0.48 11.17 3.96
N PHE A 141 1.03 9.98 4.21
CA PHE A 141 0.72 9.16 5.37
C PHE A 141 1.73 9.43 6.48
N SER A 142 1.26 9.71 7.69
CA SER A 142 2.11 9.95 8.88
C SER A 142 1.61 9.23 10.14
N ASP A 143 0.45 8.57 10.05
CA ASP A 143 -0.15 7.81 11.14
C ASP A 143 0.60 6.51 11.40
N SER A 144 0.74 6.14 12.67
CA SER A 144 1.36 4.86 13.06
C SER A 144 0.40 3.66 12.99
N THR A 145 -0.85 3.91 12.61
CA THR A 145 -1.88 2.91 12.33
C THR A 145 -2.16 2.88 10.84
N TRP A 146 -2.71 1.77 10.34
CA TRP A 146 -3.17 1.68 8.96
C TRP A 146 -4.25 2.73 8.69
N THR A 147 -3.95 3.68 7.81
CA THR A 147 -4.85 4.74 7.38
C THR A 147 -5.17 4.53 5.91
N TYR A 148 -6.46 4.52 5.59
CA TYR A 148 -6.93 4.53 4.21
C TYR A 148 -6.98 5.96 3.69
N ALA A 149 -6.48 6.18 2.48
CA ALA A 149 -6.64 7.44 1.79
C ALA A 149 -7.07 7.22 0.34
N SER A 150 -7.80 8.21 -0.19
CA SER A 150 -8.28 8.22 -1.56
C SER A 150 -8.18 9.63 -2.15
N LEU A 151 -7.64 9.70 -3.36
CA LEU A 151 -7.46 10.91 -4.16
C LEU A 151 -8.28 10.78 -5.43
N PHE A 152 -8.87 11.90 -5.85
CA PHE A 152 -9.58 12.01 -7.12
C PHE A 152 -8.86 13.04 -7.99
N ASP A 153 -8.68 12.72 -9.27
CA ASP A 153 -8.15 13.67 -10.26
C ASP A 153 -8.84 13.52 -11.60
N THR A 154 -8.92 14.63 -12.34
CA THR A 154 -9.36 14.63 -13.74
C THR A 154 -8.15 14.91 -14.61
N VAL A 155 -7.80 13.96 -15.48
CA VAL A 155 -6.57 14.02 -16.27
C VAL A 155 -6.90 13.97 -17.75
N THR A 156 -6.37 14.94 -18.50
CA THR A 156 -6.36 14.94 -19.96
C THR A 156 -5.05 14.35 -20.46
N THR A 157 -5.13 13.29 -21.25
CA THR A 157 -3.97 12.54 -21.77
C THR A 157 -4.00 12.46 -23.30
N VAL A 158 -2.81 12.37 -23.89
CA VAL A 158 -2.60 12.05 -25.31
C VAL A 158 -1.92 10.69 -25.45
N ALA A 159 -1.84 10.15 -26.68
CA ALA A 159 -1.37 8.78 -26.93
C ALA A 159 0.07 8.48 -26.46
N THR A 160 0.89 9.51 -26.29
CA THR A 160 2.29 9.40 -25.82
C THR A 160 2.45 9.56 -24.32
N ASP A 161 1.38 9.88 -23.60
CA ASP A 161 1.44 10.10 -22.16
C ASP A 161 1.46 8.75 -21.42
N THR A 162 2.06 8.73 -20.23
CA THR A 162 1.97 7.60 -19.30
C THR A 162 1.52 8.12 -17.95
N LEU A 163 0.54 7.47 -17.33
CA LEU A 163 0.22 7.73 -15.93
C LEU A 163 1.14 6.89 -15.05
N LEU A 164 1.67 7.50 -14.01
CA LEU A 164 2.50 6.83 -13.02
C LEU A 164 1.83 6.92 -11.66
N ILE A 165 1.69 5.78 -11.01
CA ILE A 165 1.33 5.71 -9.61
C ILE A 165 2.61 5.53 -8.83
N ARG A 166 2.96 6.50 -7.98
CA ARG A 166 4.17 6.46 -7.17
C ARG A 166 3.84 6.26 -5.71
N LEU A 167 4.54 5.33 -5.08
CA LEU A 167 4.62 5.18 -3.64
C LEU A 167 6.06 5.42 -3.23
N ARG A 168 6.29 6.21 -2.18
CA ARG A 168 7.63 6.44 -1.66
C ARG A 168 7.65 6.67 -0.16
N GLY A 169 8.78 6.39 0.48
CA GLY A 169 9.14 7.05 1.72
C GLY A 169 9.36 8.55 1.47
N ASN A 170 9.02 9.41 2.42
CA ASN A 170 9.28 10.85 2.27
C ASN A 170 10.74 11.22 2.57
N TYR A 171 11.12 12.39 2.07
CA TYR A 171 12.43 13.00 2.32
C TYR A 171 12.48 13.59 3.73
N THR A 172 13.35 13.06 4.60
CA THR A 172 13.60 13.63 5.93
C THR A 172 15.10 13.54 6.24
N GLN A 173 15.71 14.65 6.67
CA GLN A 173 17.12 14.72 7.08
C GLN A 173 17.37 14.13 8.47
N PHE A 174 16.33 14.07 9.30
CA PHE A 174 16.49 13.93 10.75
C PHE A 174 16.17 12.53 11.25
N SER A 175 15.65 11.66 10.37
CA SER A 175 15.40 10.26 10.73
C SER A 175 15.36 9.37 9.52
N SER A 176 16.02 8.23 9.63
CA SER A 176 15.58 7.06 8.90
C SER A 176 14.26 6.60 9.54
N GLY A 177 13.31 6.27 8.69
CA GLY A 177 11.99 5.78 9.05
C GLY A 177 11.51 4.87 7.95
N TYR A 178 10.33 4.29 8.12
CA TYR A 178 9.71 3.56 7.02
C TYR A 178 8.24 3.89 6.90
N VAL A 179 7.67 3.53 5.77
CA VAL A 179 6.24 3.53 5.52
C VAL A 179 5.86 2.21 4.87
N LEU A 180 4.77 1.62 5.35
CA LEU A 180 4.13 0.47 4.74
C LEU A 180 3.03 0.95 3.81
N PHE A 181 2.89 0.29 2.66
CA PHE A 181 1.76 0.46 1.75
C PHE A 181 1.15 -0.87 1.38
N ASP A 182 -0.17 -0.90 1.23
CA ASP A 182 -0.91 -2.06 0.77
C ASP A 182 -2.24 -1.65 0.10
N LEU A 183 -2.89 -2.59 -0.60
CA LEU A 183 -4.19 -2.45 -1.24
C LEU A 183 -4.30 -1.20 -2.14
N CYS A 184 -3.27 -1.01 -2.98
CA CYS A 184 -3.14 0.13 -3.87
C CYS A 184 -4.06 -0.03 -5.09
N LYS A 185 -5.07 0.83 -5.22
CA LYS A 185 -6.04 0.78 -6.32
C LYS A 185 -5.99 2.06 -7.14
N PHE A 186 -5.96 1.91 -8.45
CA PHE A 186 -6.11 3.00 -9.40
C PHE A 186 -7.25 2.69 -10.37
N LEU A 187 -8.30 3.48 -10.31
CA LEU A 187 -9.56 3.25 -11.05
C LEU A 187 -9.82 4.39 -12.01
N LYS A 188 -10.30 4.07 -13.21
CA LYS A 188 -10.97 5.02 -14.11
C LYS A 188 -12.47 5.04 -13.78
N LEU A 189 -13.09 6.21 -13.69
CA LEU A 189 -14.44 6.40 -13.13
C LEU A 189 -15.52 6.78 -14.18
N ASP A 190 -15.16 6.84 -15.45
CA ASP A 190 -16.05 7.15 -16.58
C ASP A 190 -15.74 6.26 -17.78
#